data_AF-W6YLG7-F1
#
_entry.id   AF-W6YLG7-F1
#
_cell.length_a   1.000
_cell.length_b   1.000
_cell.length_c   1.000
_cell.angle_alpha   90.00
_cell.angle_beta   90.00
_cell.angle_gamma   90.00
#
_symmetry.space_group_name_H-M   'P 1'
#
loop_
_entity.id
_entity.type
_entity.pdbx_description
1 polymer ?
#
loop_
_entity_poly.entity_id
_entity_poly.type
_entity_poly.pdbx_seq_one_letter_code
_entity_poly.pdbx_strand_id
1 'polypeptide(L)'
;MNIRYISLVSVFALTTRAFWRPPCYSRLGVFRIDLIVSEGLPSQHAHTLHGAQNLDFSSSYDSLVQSKCTTCAVLEDMSAYWTPPLMFLHTNGTVEIVPQIGGMLMSVLKIKFKISY
;
A
#
# COMPACT_ATOMS: atom_id res chain seq x y z
N MET A 1 -9.10 46.38 11.43
CA MET A 1 -8.75 45.22 10.59
C MET A 1 -9.90 44.99 9.61
N ASN A 2 -9.68 45.17 8.31
CA ASN A 2 -10.74 45.41 7.32
C ASN A 2 -11.22 44.07 6.70
N ILE A 3 -12.41 43.61 7.11
CA ILE A 3 -12.99 42.29 6.78
C ILE A 3 -13.18 42.04 5.28
N ARG A 4 -13.19 43.10 4.46
CA ARG A 4 -13.46 43.03 3.01
C ARG A 4 -12.45 42.22 2.19
N TYR A 5 -11.22 42.06 2.69
CA TYR A 5 -10.18 41.31 1.98
C TYR A 5 -10.13 39.82 2.36
N ILE A 6 -10.86 39.41 3.40
CA ILE A 6 -10.82 38.02 3.90
C ILE A 6 -11.54 37.08 2.92
N SER A 7 -12.66 37.51 2.32
CA SER A 7 -13.45 36.66 1.41
C SER A 7 -12.74 36.32 0.08
N LEU A 8 -11.82 37.17 -0.39
CA LEU A 8 -11.08 36.93 -1.63
C LEU A 8 -9.95 35.89 -1.47
N VAL A 9 -9.43 35.71 -0.26
CA VAL A 9 -8.32 34.76 0.01
C VAL A 9 -8.82 33.32 0.14
N SER A 10 -10.06 33.10 0.58
CA SER A 10 -10.63 31.75 0.77
C SER A 10 -10.87 30.97 -0.52
N VAL A 11 -11.00 31.64 -1.67
CA VAL A 11 -11.32 30.99 -2.96
C VAL A 11 -10.12 30.20 -3.53
N PHE A 12 -8.89 30.52 -3.12
CA PHE A 12 -7.68 29.83 -3.58
C PHE A 12 -7.31 28.55 -2.79
N ALA A 13 -8.06 28.18 -1.76
CA ALA A 13 -7.74 27.06 -0.87
C ALA A 13 -8.31 25.69 -1.31
N LEU A 14 -8.94 25.58 -2.49
CA LEU A 14 -9.87 24.47 -2.78
C LEU A 14 -9.25 23.16 -3.31
N THR A 15 -7.95 23.06 -3.56
CA THR A 15 -7.36 21.81 -4.09
C THR A 15 -6.05 21.42 -3.43
N THR A 16 -6.13 20.65 -2.34
CA THR A 16 -4.98 19.89 -1.82
C THR A 16 -5.08 18.43 -2.27
N ARG A 17 -4.03 17.90 -2.91
CA ARG A 17 -3.92 16.48 -3.27
C ARG A 17 -3.07 15.76 -2.23
N ALA A 18 -3.70 15.35 -1.14
CA ALA A 18 -3.06 14.48 -0.16
C ALA A 18 -3.00 13.03 -0.71
N PHE A 19 -1.85 12.37 -0.50
CA PHE A 19 -1.68 10.95 -0.76
C PHE A 19 -1.26 10.25 0.54
N TRP A 20 -1.65 8.99 0.68
CA TRP A 20 -1.21 8.13 1.77
C TRP A 20 0.02 7.34 1.33
N ARG A 21 1.13 7.51 2.05
CA ARG A 21 2.39 6.79 1.80
C ARG A 21 3.03 6.30 3.09
N PRO A 22 2.56 5.19 3.67
CA PRO A 22 3.15 4.66 4.89
C PRO A 22 4.50 4.01 4.56
N PRO A 23 5.54 4.24 5.38
CA PRO A 23 6.73 3.41 5.35
C PRO A 23 6.38 2.02 5.87
N CYS A 24 6.72 0.98 5.12
CA CYS A 24 6.66 -0.40 5.59
C CYS A 24 8.07 -0.95 5.67
N TYR A 25 8.47 -1.41 6.85
CA TYR A 25 9.87 -1.71 7.20
C TYR A 25 10.33 -3.09 6.73
N SER A 26 9.37 -3.95 6.39
CA SER A 26 9.61 -5.28 5.85
C SER A 26 8.50 -5.68 4.89
N ARG A 27 8.79 -6.68 4.06
CA ARG A 27 7.80 -7.40 3.28
C ARG A 27 7.35 -8.65 4.04
N LEU A 28 6.09 -9.04 3.85
CA LEU A 28 5.60 -10.36 4.25
C LEU A 28 6.24 -11.44 3.37
N GLY A 29 6.42 -11.15 2.09
CA GLY A 29 7.07 -12.03 1.14
C GLY A 29 6.71 -11.70 -0.31
N VAL A 30 7.08 -12.60 -1.22
CA VAL A 30 6.70 -12.54 -2.63
C VAL A 30 5.78 -13.70 -2.93
N PHE A 31 4.52 -13.41 -3.26
CA PHE A 31 3.47 -14.41 -3.48
C PHE A 31 2.60 -14.05 -4.67
N ARG A 32 1.88 -15.05 -5.20
CA ARG A 32 0.90 -14.85 -6.28
C ARG A 32 -0.50 -14.54 -5.71
N ILE A 33 -0.59 -13.56 -4.82
CA ILE A 33 -1.86 -13.13 -4.20
C ILE A 33 -2.29 -11.80 -4.79
N ASP A 34 -3.53 -11.71 -5.27
CA ASP A 34 -4.15 -10.48 -5.76
C ASP A 34 -5.63 -10.45 -5.34
N LEU A 35 -5.93 -9.62 -4.34
CA LEU A 35 -7.28 -9.51 -3.77
C LEU A 35 -8.28 -8.75 -4.66
N ILE A 36 -7.82 -8.16 -5.77
CA ILE A 36 -8.69 -7.43 -6.70
C ILE A 36 -8.98 -8.28 -7.93
N VAL A 37 -7.93 -8.85 -8.54
CA VAL A 37 -8.03 -9.50 -9.86
C VAL A 37 -8.22 -11.01 -9.74
N SER A 38 -7.69 -11.65 -8.70
CA SER A 38 -7.68 -13.12 -8.56
C SER A 38 -7.98 -13.54 -7.12
N GLU A 39 -9.09 -13.04 -6.59
CA GLU A 39 -9.54 -13.38 -5.24
C GLU A 39 -9.73 -14.90 -5.08
N GLY A 40 -9.16 -15.46 -4.01
CA GLY A 40 -9.23 -16.88 -3.70
C GLY A 40 -8.38 -17.79 -4.60
N LEU A 41 -7.65 -17.26 -5.59
CA LEU A 41 -6.87 -18.03 -6.56
C LEU A 41 -5.46 -17.48 -6.75
N PRO A 42 -4.49 -18.31 -7.18
CA PRO A 42 -3.17 -17.81 -7.57
C PRO A 42 -3.23 -16.80 -8.73
N SER A 43 -2.78 -15.57 -8.50
CA SER A 43 -2.65 -14.52 -9.51
C SER A 43 -1.72 -14.95 -10.66
N GLN A 44 -1.94 -14.40 -11.86
CA GLN A 44 -1.10 -14.69 -13.04
C GLN A 44 0.36 -14.22 -12.87
N HIS A 45 0.63 -13.29 -11.95
CA HIS A 45 1.97 -12.80 -11.64
C HIS A 45 2.21 -12.75 -10.12
N ALA A 46 3.48 -12.58 -9.73
CA ALA A 46 3.86 -12.47 -8.33
C ALA A 46 3.84 -11.01 -7.88
N HIS A 47 3.62 -10.83 -6.58
CA HIS A 47 3.62 -9.56 -5.89
C HIS A 47 4.49 -9.61 -4.65
N THR A 48 5.16 -8.49 -4.36
CA THR A 48 5.72 -8.25 -3.03
C THR A 48 4.62 -7.69 -2.13
N LEU A 49 4.35 -8.39 -1.03
CA LEU A 49 3.27 -8.06 -0.10
C LEU A 49 3.78 -7.35 1.16
N HIS A 50 3.05 -6.36 1.63
CA HIS A 50 3.26 -5.60 2.87
C HIS A 50 1.91 -5.35 3.57
N GLY A 51 1.94 -4.96 4.84
CA GLY A 51 0.74 -4.63 5.62
C GLY A 51 0.40 -5.71 6.64
N ALA A 52 -0.90 -6.00 6.80
CA ALA A 52 -1.41 -6.94 7.79
C ALA A 52 -0.78 -8.34 7.70
N GLN A 53 -0.40 -8.91 8.84
CA GLN A 53 0.27 -10.20 8.93
C GLN A 53 -0.59 -11.38 8.41
N ASN A 54 -1.89 -11.32 8.62
CA ASN A 54 -2.85 -12.37 8.25
C ASN A 54 -3.36 -12.26 6.80
N LEU A 55 -2.68 -11.48 5.95
CA LEU A 55 -2.96 -11.40 4.52
C LEU A 55 -2.84 -12.78 3.86
N ASP A 56 -3.88 -13.18 3.13
CA ASP A 56 -4.02 -14.46 2.44
C ASP A 56 -4.93 -14.33 1.20
N PHE A 57 -5.05 -15.37 0.37
CA PHE A 57 -5.80 -15.41 -0.90
C PHE A 57 -7.25 -14.92 -0.81
N SER A 58 -7.92 -15.11 0.32
CA SER A 58 -9.33 -14.76 0.54
C SER A 58 -9.51 -13.64 1.58
N SER A 59 -8.47 -12.83 1.80
CA SER A 59 -8.54 -11.72 2.76
C SER A 59 -9.59 -10.68 2.38
N SER A 60 -10.52 -10.45 3.30
CA SER A 60 -11.48 -9.35 3.27
C SER A 60 -11.05 -8.22 4.21
N TYR A 61 -11.70 -7.07 4.11
CA TYR A 61 -11.52 -5.97 5.06
C TYR A 61 -11.65 -6.44 6.52
N ASP A 62 -12.73 -7.16 6.84
CA ASP A 62 -13.01 -7.61 8.21
C ASP A 62 -11.94 -8.57 8.73
N SER A 63 -11.39 -9.42 7.86
CA SER A 63 -10.28 -10.28 8.24
C SER A 63 -8.99 -9.49 8.49
N LEU A 64 -8.68 -8.51 7.64
CA LEU A 64 -7.43 -7.77 7.71
C LEU A 64 -7.39 -6.87 8.95
N VAL A 65 -8.48 -6.17 9.28
CA VAL A 65 -8.53 -5.33 10.50
C VAL A 65 -8.37 -6.11 11.81
N GLN A 66 -8.57 -7.44 11.78
CA GLN A 66 -8.34 -8.33 12.92
C GLN A 66 -6.90 -8.82 13.03
N SER A 67 -5.98 -8.36 12.16
CA SER A 67 -4.56 -8.71 12.26
C SER A 67 -3.98 -8.27 13.59
N LYS A 68 -3.02 -9.06 14.10
CA LYS A 68 -2.30 -8.72 15.33
C LYS A 68 -1.16 -7.73 15.10
N CYS A 69 -0.63 -7.68 13.89
CA CYS A 69 0.46 -6.78 13.52
C CYS A 69 0.45 -6.46 12.02
N THR A 70 1.21 -5.43 11.67
CA THR A 70 1.41 -4.93 10.31
C THR A 70 2.90 -4.71 10.07
N THR A 71 3.36 -4.82 8.81
CA THR A 71 4.75 -4.48 8.47
C THR A 71 4.97 -2.97 8.29
N CYS A 72 3.91 -2.17 8.42
CA CYS A 72 3.93 -0.73 8.21
C CYS A 72 4.06 0.06 9.51
N ALA A 73 4.52 1.32 9.40
CA ALA A 73 4.83 2.16 10.56
C ALA A 73 3.60 2.58 11.37
N VAL A 74 2.44 2.65 10.72
CA VAL A 74 1.16 2.99 11.36
C VAL A 74 0.52 1.68 11.79
N LEU A 75 0.53 1.42 13.10
CA LEU A 75 0.16 0.11 13.65
C LEU A 75 -1.33 -0.19 13.51
N GLU A 76 -2.16 0.85 13.42
CA GLU A 76 -3.60 0.76 13.17
C GLU A 76 -3.92 0.47 11.69
N ASP A 77 -2.94 0.64 10.80
CA ASP A 77 -3.11 0.37 9.37
C ASP A 77 -2.87 -1.11 9.06
N MET A 78 -3.97 -1.85 9.02
CA MET A 78 -4.02 -3.25 8.62
C MET A 78 -4.33 -3.45 7.13
N SER A 79 -4.09 -2.45 6.29
CA SER A 79 -4.36 -2.58 4.85
C SER A 79 -3.46 -3.63 4.19
N ALA A 80 -3.94 -4.20 3.10
CA ALA A 80 -3.15 -5.02 2.19
C ALA A 80 -2.43 -4.13 1.18
N TYR A 81 -1.11 -4.28 1.09
CA TYR A 81 -0.29 -3.56 0.11
C TYR A 81 0.47 -4.54 -0.78
N TRP A 82 0.37 -4.37 -2.09
CA TRP A 82 1.09 -5.21 -3.04
C TRP A 82 1.66 -4.42 -4.19
N THR A 83 2.86 -4.80 -4.61
CA THR A 83 3.57 -4.21 -5.75
C THR A 83 4.23 -5.31 -6.57
N PRO A 84 4.50 -5.09 -7.86
CA PRO A 84 5.33 -6.01 -8.62
C PRO A 84 6.70 -6.19 -7.93
N PRO A 85 7.25 -7.41 -7.83
CA PRO A 85 8.59 -7.61 -7.30
C PRO A 85 9.62 -6.92 -8.20
N LEU A 86 10.56 -6.22 -7.58
CA LEU A 86 11.70 -5.67 -8.30
C LEU A 86 12.64 -6.81 -8.66
N MET A 87 12.91 -6.99 -9.95
CA MET A 87 13.77 -8.04 -10.47
C MET A 87 14.99 -7.41 -11.15
N PHE A 88 16.16 -8.01 -10.95
CA PHE A 88 17.38 -7.65 -11.66
C PHE A 88 17.67 -8.70 -12.73
N LEU A 89 17.89 -8.25 -13.97
CA LEU A 89 18.30 -9.09 -15.10
C LEU A 89 19.82 -8.94 -15.27
N HIS A 90 20.54 -10.03 -15.06
CA HIS A 90 21.99 -10.08 -15.26
C HIS A 90 22.33 -10.17 -16.76
N THR A 91 23.56 -9.81 -17.12
CA THR A 91 24.05 -9.86 -18.51
C THR A 91 24.10 -11.27 -19.10
N ASN A 92 24.18 -12.30 -18.26
CA ASN A 92 24.09 -13.72 -18.65
C ASN A 92 22.64 -14.21 -18.86
N GLY A 93 21.64 -13.34 -18.69
CA GLY A 93 20.22 -13.66 -18.87
C GLY A 93 19.51 -14.21 -17.63
N THR A 94 20.20 -14.44 -16.51
CA THR A 94 19.54 -14.87 -15.26
C THR A 94 18.79 -13.71 -14.62
N VAL A 95 17.70 -14.02 -13.91
CA VAL A 95 16.89 -13.01 -13.21
C VAL A 95 16.83 -13.36 -11.73
N GLU A 96 17.02 -12.35 -10.87
CA GLU A 96 16.89 -12.50 -9.42
C GLU A 96 15.96 -11.44 -8.82
N ILE A 97 15.30 -11.78 -7.70
CA ILE A 97 14.50 -10.82 -6.94
C ILE A 97 15.46 -9.92 -6.16
N VAL A 98 15.35 -8.60 -6.34
CA VAL A 98 16.13 -7.64 -5.57
C VAL A 98 15.68 -7.67 -4.09
N PRO A 99 16.61 -7.86 -3.14
CA PRO A 99 16.29 -7.79 -1.71
C PRO A 99 15.79 -6.39 -1.32
N GLN A 100 14.66 -6.33 -0.63
CA GLN A 100 14.14 -5.08 -0.06
C GLN A 100 14.61 -4.95 1.38
N ILE A 101 15.74 -4.26 1.57
CA ILE A 101 16.31 -4.00 2.89
C ILE A 101 15.74 -2.69 3.44
N GLY A 102 15.13 -2.73 4.63
CA GLY A 102 14.42 -1.59 5.20
C GLY A 102 13.03 -1.34 4.61
N GLY A 103 12.57 -2.23 3.72
CA GLY A 103 11.24 -2.23 3.13
C GLY A 103 11.01 -1.15 2.07
N MET A 104 9.82 -0.55 2.03
CA MET A 104 9.40 0.35 0.95
C MET A 104 8.43 1.43 1.46
N LEU A 105 8.51 2.61 0.85
CA LEU A 105 7.44 3.61 0.93
C LEU A 105 6.28 3.19 0.06
N MET A 106 5.28 2.60 0.69
CA MET A 106 4.14 2.08 -0.03
C MET A 106 3.27 3.22 -0.51
N SER A 107 2.73 3.12 -1.72
CA SER A 107 1.77 4.10 -2.24
C SER A 107 0.49 3.37 -2.57
N VAL A 108 -0.63 3.83 -2.04
CA VAL A 108 -1.94 3.33 -2.49
C VAL A 108 -2.18 3.77 -3.92
N LEU A 109 -1.97 2.89 -4.89
CA LEU A 109 -2.60 3.05 -6.20
C LEU A 109 -4.02 2.49 -6.10
N LYS A 110 -4.88 3.26 -5.43
CA LYS A 110 -6.34 3.10 -5.27
C LYS A 110 -6.85 1.70 -4.89
N ILE A 111 -6.86 1.41 -3.60
CA ILE A 111 -8.15 1.15 -2.95
C ILE A 111 -8.42 2.34 -2.03
N LYS A 112 -9.44 3.15 -2.37
CA LYS A 112 -9.93 4.21 -1.48
C LYS A 112 -10.67 3.52 -0.33
N PHE A 113 -9.96 3.11 0.71
CA PHE A 113 -10.58 2.97 2.01
C PHE A 113 -10.63 4.36 2.62
N LYS A 114 -11.85 4.87 2.75
CA LYS A 114 -12.16 6.14 3.40
C LYS A 114 -11.62 6.04 4.83
N ILE A 115 -10.56 6.78 5.14
CA ILE A 115 -10.23 7.12 6.52
C ILE A 115 -11.44 7.94 7.00
N SER A 116 -12.40 7.25 7.62
CA SER A 116 -13.51 7.89 8.30
C SER A 116 -13.00 8.21 9.69
N TYR A 117 -12.69 9.48 9.91
CA TYR A 117 -12.73 10.08 11.23
C TYR A 117 -14.19 10.16 11.70
#